data_AF-A0A6S7J5N8-F1
#
_entry.id   AF-A0A6S7J5N8-F1
#
_cell.length_a   1.000
_cell.length_b   1.000
_cell.length_c   1.000
_cell.angle_alpha   90.00
_cell.angle_beta   90.00
_cell.angle_gamma   90.00
#
_symmetry.space_group_name_H-M   'P 1'
#
loop_
_entity.id
_entity.type
_entity.pdbx_description
1 polymer ?
#
loop_
_entity_poly.entity_id
_entity_poly.type
_entity_poly.pdbx_seq_one_letter_code
_entity_poly.pdbx_strand_id
1 'polypeptide(L)'
;MYVDDVLDSSETIESAQNLRRQLSDLLGLAGFRLRKWSSNEPSVVASIPESDRLSAVEINKEEPSKTKTLGVLWDPERDVFTFRVEPPDAKIIFLSVLDKHAPIREKRVKNIPNIPWLTNAIKKQIRERDRLKFLAVKYNSENYWTAYKTSRNHITSTLREAKTAYYKAQFESVKHDPKKAWKTVNKILNRKQECREIYCIHTQNG
;
A
#
# COMPACT_ATOMS: atom_id res chain seq x y z
N MET A 1 39.73 -6.80 -21.15
CA MET A 1 38.90 -7.86 -21.76
C MET A 1 38.00 -8.42 -20.69
N TYR A 2 36.69 -8.33 -20.87
CA TYR A 2 35.70 -8.91 -19.97
C TYR A 2 34.83 -9.88 -20.77
N VAL A 3 35.02 -11.18 -20.54
CA VAL A 3 34.38 -12.25 -21.31
C VAL A 3 34.52 -12.01 -22.81
N ASP A 4 33.43 -11.67 -23.51
CA ASP A 4 33.39 -11.50 -24.96
C ASP A 4 33.67 -10.05 -25.41
N ASP A 5 33.71 -9.09 -24.47
CA ASP A 5 33.86 -7.66 -24.78
C ASP A 5 35.29 -7.16 -24.51
N VAL A 6 35.84 -6.43 -25.49
CA VAL A 6 37.09 -5.68 -25.36
C VAL A 6 36.76 -4.19 -25.37
N LEU A 7 37.02 -3.54 -24.25
CA LEU A 7 36.87 -2.11 -24.06
C LEU A 7 38.24 -1.55 -23.73
N ASP A 8 38.61 -0.48 -24.42
CA ASP A 8 39.83 0.25 -24.14
C ASP A 8 39.60 1.74 -24.40
N SER A 9 40.33 2.60 -23.68
CA SER A 9 40.29 4.04 -23.85
C SER A 9 41.65 4.54 -24.35
N SER A 10 41.63 5.60 -25.14
CA SER A 10 42.84 6.20 -25.69
C SER A 10 42.72 7.71 -25.67
N GLU A 11 43.85 8.39 -25.45
CA GLU A 11 43.93 9.85 -25.36
C GLU A 11 43.89 10.53 -26.75
N THR A 12 44.16 9.79 -27.83
CA THR A 12 44.20 10.35 -29.20
C THR A 12 43.54 9.42 -30.22
N ILE A 13 42.99 10.02 -31.29
CA ILE A 13 42.33 9.30 -32.40
C ILE A 13 43.32 8.35 -33.08
N GLU A 14 44.55 8.81 -33.34
CA GLU A 14 45.59 8.01 -34.00
C GLU A 14 45.99 6.78 -33.16
N SER A 15 46.16 6.99 -31.85
CA SER A 15 46.47 5.89 -30.92
C SER A 15 45.32 4.88 -30.88
N ALA A 16 44.06 5.34 -30.81
CA ALA A 16 42.88 4.48 -30.87
C ALA A 16 42.81 3.66 -32.17
N GLN A 17 43.09 4.29 -33.32
CA GLN A 17 43.12 3.61 -34.62
C GLN A 17 44.24 2.57 -34.70
N ASN A 18 45.43 2.89 -34.20
CA ASN A 18 46.57 1.97 -34.21
C ASN A 18 46.34 0.78 -33.27
N LEU A 19 45.82 1.03 -32.06
CA LEU A 19 45.45 0.02 -31.08
C LEU A 19 44.41 -0.95 -31.66
N ARG A 20 43.34 -0.41 -32.26
CA ARG A 20 42.32 -1.19 -32.95
C ARG A 20 42.92 -2.11 -34.01
N ARG A 21 43.84 -1.58 -34.83
CA ARG A 21 44.51 -2.35 -35.89
C ARG A 21 45.37 -3.46 -35.30
N GLN A 22 46.22 -3.15 -34.32
CA GLN A 22 47.06 -4.13 -33.64
C GLN A 22 46.24 -5.25 -33.00
N LEU A 23 45.12 -4.92 -32.34
CA LEU A 23 44.23 -5.90 -31.75
C LEU A 23 43.54 -6.77 -32.81
N SER A 24 43.09 -6.17 -33.91
CA SER A 24 42.46 -6.89 -35.02
C SER A 24 43.43 -7.88 -35.67
N ASP A 25 44.68 -7.46 -35.89
CA ASP A 25 45.72 -8.29 -36.47
C ASP A 25 46.09 -9.45 -35.53
N LEU A 26 46.34 -9.14 -34.25
CA LEU A 26 46.74 -10.13 -33.25
C LEU A 26 45.66 -11.20 -33.03
N LEU A 27 44.41 -10.78 -32.86
CA LEU A 27 43.30 -11.71 -32.65
C LEU A 27 42.91 -12.43 -33.94
N GLY A 28 43.09 -11.79 -35.09
CA GLY A 28 42.94 -12.39 -36.41
C GLY A 28 43.92 -13.56 -36.64
N LEU A 29 45.16 -13.45 -36.19
CA LEU A 29 46.14 -14.56 -36.24
C LEU A 29 45.69 -15.77 -35.43
N ALA A 30 44.96 -15.55 -34.33
CA ALA A 30 44.38 -16.59 -33.51
C ALA A 30 42.99 -17.07 -34.01
N GLY A 31 42.53 -16.58 -35.16
CA GLY A 31 41.25 -16.95 -35.77
C GLY A 31 40.02 -16.22 -35.20
N PHE A 32 40.21 -15.21 -34.34
CA PHE A 32 39.14 -14.43 -33.75
C PHE A 32 38.86 -13.17 -34.56
N ARG A 33 37.71 -13.12 -35.23
CA ARG A 33 37.25 -11.93 -35.96
C ARG A 33 36.46 -11.01 -35.03
N LEU A 34 37.01 -9.83 -34.73
CA LEU A 34 36.32 -8.78 -33.98
C LEU A 34 35.18 -8.17 -34.81
N ARG A 35 34.02 -8.00 -34.18
CA ARG A 35 32.77 -7.49 -34.77
C ARG A 35 32.14 -6.50 -33.80
N LYS A 36 31.10 -5.79 -34.24
CA LYS A 36 30.33 -4.83 -33.43
C LYS A 36 31.17 -3.66 -32.92
N TRP A 37 32.07 -3.15 -33.75
CA TRP A 37 32.89 -1.99 -33.40
C TRP A 37 32.03 -0.74 -33.14
N SER A 38 32.31 -0.07 -32.03
CA SER A 38 31.70 1.21 -31.61
C SER A 38 32.75 2.08 -30.91
N SER A 39 32.67 3.40 -31.12
CA SER A 39 33.52 4.40 -30.46
C SER A 39 32.74 5.69 -30.28
N ASN A 40 33.13 6.50 -29.31
CA ASN A 40 32.64 7.85 -29.13
C ASN A 40 33.10 8.82 -30.23
N GLU A 41 34.16 8.46 -30.97
CA GLU A 41 34.70 9.26 -32.06
C GLU A 41 34.46 8.55 -33.41
N PRO A 42 33.58 9.07 -34.30
CA PRO A 42 33.24 8.44 -35.57
C PRO A 42 34.45 8.20 -36.49
N SER A 43 35.46 9.07 -36.39
CA SER A 43 36.72 8.98 -37.14
C SER A 43 37.49 7.68 -36.89
N VAL A 44 37.30 7.04 -35.73
CA VAL A 44 37.95 5.77 -35.37
C VAL A 44 37.28 4.58 -36.07
N VAL A 45 35.97 4.65 -36.30
CA VAL A 45 35.14 3.56 -36.85
C VAL A 45 34.96 3.68 -38.36
N ALA A 46 35.18 4.87 -38.94
CA ALA A 46 35.00 5.15 -40.37
C ALA A 46 35.78 4.23 -41.32
N SER A 47 36.92 3.70 -40.88
CA SER A 47 37.77 2.80 -41.69
C SER A 47 37.37 1.30 -41.59
N ILE A 48 36.34 0.96 -40.81
CA ILE A 48 35.86 -0.41 -40.61
C ILE A 48 34.75 -0.73 -41.62
N PRO A 49 34.68 -1.93 -42.22
CA PRO A 49 33.52 -2.33 -43.04
C PRO A 49 32.21 -2.28 -42.23
N GLU A 50 31.11 -1.82 -42.84
CA GLU A 50 29.81 -1.72 -42.14
C GLU A 50 29.33 -3.04 -41.55
N SER A 51 29.69 -4.18 -42.14
CA SER A 51 29.37 -5.51 -41.61
C SER A 51 29.94 -5.78 -40.21
N ASP A 52 31.05 -5.12 -39.88
CA ASP A 52 31.81 -5.35 -38.65
C ASP A 52 31.56 -4.22 -37.64
N ARG A 53 30.83 -3.16 -38.02
CA ARG A 53 30.35 -2.10 -37.13
C ARG A 53 29.14 -2.59 -36.33
N LEU A 54 28.90 -1.97 -35.18
CA LEU A 54 27.65 -2.16 -34.46
C LEU A 54 26.49 -1.63 -35.33
N SER A 55 25.59 -2.51 -35.78
CA SER A 55 24.45 -2.09 -36.60
C SER A 55 23.48 -1.25 -35.77
N ALA A 56 22.99 -0.15 -36.33
CA ALA A 56 21.90 0.64 -35.73
C ALA A 56 20.56 -0.14 -35.66
N VAL A 57 20.49 -1.32 -36.29
CA VAL A 57 19.26 -2.07 -36.56
C VAL A 57 18.94 -3.10 -35.47
N GLU A 58 19.92 -3.53 -34.66
CA GLU A 58 19.68 -4.51 -33.58
C GLU A 58 19.31 -3.84 -32.24
N ILE A 59 18.41 -2.86 -32.25
CA ILE A 59 17.82 -2.35 -31.00
C ILE A 59 16.34 -2.05 -31.23
N ASN A 60 15.51 -2.79 -30.50
CA ASN A 60 14.06 -2.64 -30.39
C ASN A 60 13.57 -1.20 -30.58
N LYS A 61 13.03 -0.92 -31.78
CA LYS A 61 12.03 0.07 -32.21
C LYS A 61 12.01 1.53 -31.68
N GLU A 62 12.79 1.98 -30.71
CA GLU A 62 12.65 3.37 -30.22
C GLU A 62 13.95 4.13 -29.92
N GLU A 63 15.12 3.49 -29.85
CA GLU A 63 16.38 4.22 -29.65
C GLU A 63 17.54 3.55 -30.42
N PRO A 64 18.09 4.17 -31.48
CA PRO A 64 19.28 3.66 -32.13
C PRO A 64 20.50 3.82 -31.21
N SER A 65 21.42 2.85 -31.25
CA SER A 65 22.82 2.92 -30.75
C SER A 65 23.15 2.78 -29.24
N LYS A 66 22.40 2.01 -28.44
CA LYS A 66 22.85 1.61 -27.09
C LYS A 66 23.39 0.16 -27.03
N THR A 67 24.70 -0.01 -26.80
CA THR A 67 25.32 -1.33 -26.58
C THR A 67 25.11 -1.77 -25.14
N LYS A 68 24.64 -3.00 -24.91
CA LYS A 68 24.60 -3.59 -23.56
C LYS A 68 26.00 -4.07 -23.18
N THR A 69 26.68 -3.31 -22.35
CA THR A 69 28.05 -3.56 -21.88
C THR A 69 28.01 -3.72 -20.36
N LEU A 70 28.50 -4.84 -19.81
CA LEU A 70 28.50 -5.09 -18.35
C LEU A 70 27.13 -4.99 -17.65
N GLY A 71 26.04 -5.21 -18.38
CA GLY A 71 24.67 -5.08 -17.85
C GLY A 71 24.10 -3.67 -17.83
N VAL A 72 24.88 -2.66 -18.24
CA VAL A 72 24.46 -1.28 -18.49
C VAL A 72 24.46 -0.98 -19.99
N LEU A 73 23.78 0.09 -20.40
CA LEU A 73 23.66 0.52 -21.78
C LEU A 73 24.66 1.67 -22.02
N TRP A 74 25.67 1.49 -22.86
CA TRP A 74 26.59 2.58 -23.22
C TRP A 74 26.06 3.34 -24.44
N ASP A 75 26.00 4.66 -24.32
CA ASP A 75 25.77 5.61 -25.41
C ASP A 75 27.14 6.14 -25.88
N PRO A 76 27.66 5.68 -27.04
CA PRO A 76 28.97 6.08 -27.52
C PRO A 76 29.02 7.57 -27.87
N GLU A 77 27.97 8.14 -28.46
CA GLU A 77 27.97 9.54 -28.90
C GLU A 77 28.12 10.52 -27.73
N ARG A 78 27.50 10.19 -26.60
CA ARG A 78 27.55 11.02 -25.38
C ARG A 78 28.63 10.59 -24.40
N ASP A 79 29.25 9.44 -24.62
CA ASP A 79 30.16 8.77 -23.70
C ASP A 79 29.55 8.58 -22.29
N VAL A 80 28.29 8.12 -22.23
CA VAL A 80 27.55 7.94 -20.97
C VAL A 80 27.02 6.51 -20.84
N PHE A 81 27.22 5.92 -19.65
CA PHE A 81 26.54 4.69 -19.26
C PHE A 81 25.14 5.00 -18.73
N THR A 82 24.14 4.28 -19.25
CA THR A 82 22.71 4.42 -18.94
C THR A 82 22.11 3.08 -18.51
N PHE A 83 20.95 3.10 -17.89
CA PHE A 83 20.21 1.90 -17.51
C PHE A 83 18.74 2.10 -17.81
N ARG A 84 18.05 1.04 -18.21
CA ARG A 84 16.61 1.06 -18.44
C ARG A 84 15.89 0.76 -17.13
N VAL A 85 15.15 1.73 -16.60
CA VAL A 85 14.24 1.53 -15.48
C VAL A 85 12.83 1.46 -16.03
N GLU A 86 12.14 0.35 -15.78
CA GLU A 86 10.69 0.31 -15.91
C GLU A 86 10.09 0.50 -14.51
N PRO A 87 9.62 1.71 -14.18
CA PRO A 87 9.06 1.93 -12.85
C PRO A 87 7.83 1.04 -12.66
N PRO A 88 7.61 0.52 -11.44
CA PRO A 88 6.39 -0.22 -11.15
C PRO A 88 5.18 0.68 -11.37
N ASP A 89 4.07 0.09 -11.81
CA ASP A 89 2.80 0.82 -11.98
C ASP A 89 2.46 1.56 -10.66
N ALA A 90 2.26 2.87 -10.76
CA ALA A 90 1.89 3.73 -9.64
C ALA A 90 0.66 3.20 -8.90
N LYS A 91 -0.27 2.54 -9.62
CA LYS A 91 -1.43 1.88 -9.04
C LYS A 91 -1.05 0.75 -8.10
N ILE A 92 -0.07 -0.08 -8.47
CA ILE A 92 0.40 -1.20 -7.65
C ILE A 92 1.03 -0.67 -6.36
N ILE A 93 1.90 0.35 -6.48
CA ILE A 93 2.53 0.99 -5.32
C ILE A 93 1.47 1.56 -4.38
N PHE A 94 0.51 2.32 -4.92
CA PHE A 94 -0.55 2.93 -4.13
C PHE A 94 -1.41 1.91 -3.38
N LEU A 95 -1.87 0.85 -4.07
CA LEU A 95 -2.68 -0.21 -3.46
C LEU A 95 -1.91 -0.95 -2.36
N SER A 96 -0.62 -1.24 -2.57
CA SER A 96 0.21 -1.91 -1.56
C SER A 96 0.36 -1.10 -0.27
N VAL A 97 0.44 0.23 -0.40
CA VAL A 97 0.50 1.15 0.75
C VAL A 97 -0.85 1.21 1.45
N LEU A 98 -1.95 1.27 0.69
CA LEU A 98 -3.30 1.23 1.25
C LEU A 98 -3.57 -0.06 2.02
N ASP A 99 -3.26 -1.22 1.46
CA ASP A 99 -3.50 -2.51 2.14
C ASP A 99 -2.70 -2.64 3.44
N LYS A 100 -1.46 -2.10 3.47
CA LYS A 100 -0.61 -2.10 4.66
C LYS A 100 -1.14 -1.17 5.76
N HIS A 101 -1.59 0.04 5.40
CA HIS A 101 -1.93 1.09 6.36
C HIS A 101 -3.43 1.20 6.66
N ALA A 102 -4.29 0.74 5.77
CA ALA A 102 -5.75 0.79 5.86
C ALA A 102 -6.36 -0.56 5.42
N PRO A 103 -6.01 -1.68 6.08
CA PRO A 103 -6.55 -2.98 5.72
C PRO A 103 -8.07 -3.01 5.88
N ILE A 104 -8.76 -3.67 4.95
CA ILE A 104 -10.19 -3.96 5.09
C ILE A 104 -10.36 -4.86 6.33
N ARG A 105 -11.22 -4.44 7.26
CA ARG A 105 -11.50 -5.18 8.49
C ARG A 105 -12.97 -5.54 8.59
N GLU A 106 -13.26 -6.82 8.77
CA GLU A 106 -14.59 -7.27 9.16
C GLU A 106 -14.86 -6.89 10.61
N LYS A 107 -15.97 -6.19 10.85
CA LYS A 107 -16.40 -5.82 12.20
C LYS A 107 -17.77 -6.40 12.46
N ARG A 108 -17.87 -7.24 13.50
CA ARG A 108 -19.16 -7.76 13.95
C ARG A 108 -20.06 -6.60 14.40
N VAL A 109 -21.07 -6.29 13.60
CA VAL A 109 -22.13 -5.36 13.99
C VAL A 109 -23.12 -6.15 14.85
N LYS A 110 -23.26 -5.79 16.12
CA LYS A 110 -24.31 -6.35 16.96
C LYS A 110 -25.63 -5.71 16.52
N ASN A 111 -26.56 -6.51 16.00
CA ASN A 111 -27.96 -6.10 15.92
C ASN A 111 -28.52 -6.07 17.35
N ILE A 112 -28.42 -4.92 18.01
CA ILE A 112 -28.91 -4.75 19.38
C ILE A 112 -30.41 -4.46 19.25
N PRO A 113 -31.30 -5.40 19.66
CA PRO A 113 -32.74 -5.17 19.58
C PRO A 113 -33.15 -3.98 20.44
N ASN A 114 -34.35 -3.44 20.19
CA ASN A 114 -34.94 -2.32 20.93
C ASN A 114 -34.66 -2.43 22.44
N ILE A 115 -33.82 -1.52 22.95
CA ILE A 115 -33.34 -1.52 24.33
C ILE A 115 -34.37 -0.77 25.19
N PRO A 116 -35.21 -1.46 25.97
CA PRO A 116 -36.40 -0.82 26.55
C PRO A 116 -36.05 0.19 27.65
N TRP A 117 -34.94 -0.01 28.34
CA TRP A 117 -34.43 0.90 29.37
C TRP A 117 -33.67 2.11 28.80
N LEU A 118 -33.45 2.20 27.49
CA LEU A 118 -32.83 3.35 26.83
C LEU A 118 -33.91 4.30 26.29
N THR A 119 -34.48 5.09 27.19
CA THR A 119 -35.56 6.03 26.86
C THR A 119 -35.06 7.22 26.03
N ASN A 120 -35.99 7.89 25.35
CA ASN A 120 -35.67 9.09 24.57
C ASN A 120 -35.07 10.22 25.43
N ALA A 121 -35.45 10.29 26.72
CA ALA A 121 -34.85 11.21 27.69
C ALA A 121 -33.36 10.94 27.87
N ILE A 122 -32.97 9.68 28.08
CA ILE A 122 -31.56 9.27 28.21
C ILE A 122 -30.80 9.54 26.89
N LYS A 123 -31.42 9.25 25.73
CA LYS A 123 -30.82 9.58 24.43
C LYS A 123 -30.57 11.08 24.26
N LYS A 124 -31.49 11.94 24.73
CA LYS A 124 -31.32 13.40 24.71
C LYS A 124 -30.14 13.82 25.61
N GLN A 125 -30.02 13.24 26.81
CA GLN A 125 -28.88 13.49 27.68
C GLN A 125 -27.54 13.06 27.05
N ILE A 126 -27.51 11.89 26.37
CA ILE A 126 -26.32 11.41 25.66
C ILE A 126 -25.88 12.41 24.58
N ARG A 127 -26.82 12.92 23.77
CA ARG A 127 -26.52 13.93 22.74
C ARG A 127 -25.96 15.21 23.35
N GLU A 128 -26.56 15.68 24.44
CA GLU A 128 -26.09 16.88 25.13
C GLU A 128 -24.69 16.70 25.73
N ARG A 129 -24.40 15.54 26.32
CA ARG A 129 -23.05 15.17 26.77
C ARG A 129 -22.05 15.18 25.60
N ASP A 130 -22.42 14.60 24.46
CA ASP A 130 -21.54 14.55 23.29
C ASP A 130 -21.29 15.93 22.71
N ARG A 131 -22.30 16.81 22.74
CA ARG A 131 -22.14 18.24 22.44
C ARG A 131 -21.17 18.93 23.40
N LEU A 132 -21.31 18.72 24.71
CA LEU A 132 -20.39 19.27 25.71
C LEU A 132 -18.95 18.77 25.50
N LYS A 133 -18.77 17.49 25.15
CA LYS A 133 -17.47 16.91 24.81
C LYS A 133 -16.87 17.61 23.59
N PHE A 134 -17.67 17.83 22.54
CA PHE A 134 -17.23 18.56 21.36
C PHE A 134 -16.81 19.99 21.71
N LEU A 135 -17.59 20.73 22.49
CA LEU A 135 -17.26 22.09 22.93
C LEU A 135 -15.99 22.12 23.79
N ALA A 136 -15.83 21.16 24.71
CA ALA A 136 -14.65 21.06 25.57
C ALA A 136 -13.37 20.83 24.75
N VAL A 137 -13.43 19.98 23.72
CA VAL A 137 -12.29 19.75 22.80
C VAL A 137 -12.04 20.97 21.92
N LYS A 138 -13.09 21.59 21.36
CA LYS A 138 -12.97 22.73 20.44
C LYS A 138 -12.43 23.99 21.11
N TYR A 139 -12.90 24.31 22.30
CA TYR A 139 -12.57 25.54 23.01
C TYR A 139 -11.56 25.36 24.15
N ASN A 140 -11.15 24.12 24.43
CA ASN A 140 -10.22 23.74 25.50
C ASN A 140 -10.49 24.43 26.85
N SER A 141 -11.76 24.54 27.24
CA SER A 141 -12.19 25.25 28.45
C SER A 141 -12.52 24.29 29.58
N GLU A 142 -12.02 24.59 30.79
CA GLU A 142 -12.30 23.79 31.99
C GLU A 142 -13.79 23.78 32.37
N ASN A 143 -14.53 24.85 32.06
CA ASN A 143 -15.98 24.91 32.32
C ASN A 143 -16.75 23.89 31.49
N TYR A 144 -16.37 23.68 30.23
CA TYR A 144 -17.00 22.65 29.40
C TYR A 144 -16.55 21.24 29.81
N TRP A 145 -15.32 21.08 30.27
CA TRP A 145 -14.84 19.80 30.81
C TRP A 145 -15.57 19.39 32.10
N THR A 146 -15.77 20.31 33.03
CA THR A 146 -16.53 20.06 34.26
C THR A 146 -17.99 19.74 33.96
N ALA A 147 -18.64 20.53 33.09
CA ALA A 147 -20.01 20.25 32.63
C ALA A 147 -20.13 18.87 31.96
N TYR A 148 -19.18 18.49 31.10
CA TYR A 148 -19.13 17.16 30.49
C TYR A 148 -18.99 16.05 31.54
N LYS A 149 -18.05 16.18 32.50
CA LYS A 149 -17.83 15.19 33.56
C LYS A 149 -19.11 14.97 34.39
N THR A 150 -19.77 16.05 34.80
CA THR A 150 -21.04 16.02 35.55
C THR A 150 -22.14 15.35 34.74
N SER A 151 -22.34 15.76 33.49
CA SER A 151 -23.34 15.16 32.59
C SER A 151 -23.07 13.67 32.34
N ARG A 152 -21.80 13.29 32.13
CA ARG A 152 -21.38 11.88 31.97
C ARG A 152 -21.73 11.05 33.20
N ASN A 153 -21.47 11.57 34.40
CA ASN A 153 -21.76 10.88 35.65
C ASN A 153 -23.27 10.74 35.87
N HIS A 154 -24.03 11.81 35.62
CA HIS A 154 -25.50 11.77 35.65
C HIS A 154 -26.05 10.66 34.73
N ILE A 155 -25.64 10.64 33.45
CA ILE A 155 -26.05 9.61 32.49
C ILE A 155 -25.69 8.22 32.98
N THR A 156 -24.50 8.04 33.57
CA THR A 156 -24.06 6.75 34.10
C THR A 156 -24.98 6.27 35.22
N SER A 157 -25.39 7.16 36.12
CA SER A 157 -26.36 6.85 37.19
C SER A 157 -27.73 6.52 36.60
N THR A 158 -28.27 7.42 35.76
CA THR A 158 -29.60 7.25 35.15
C THR A 158 -29.70 5.97 34.32
N LEU A 159 -28.63 5.60 33.58
CA LEU A 159 -28.60 4.35 32.81
C LEU A 159 -28.63 3.12 33.73
N ARG A 160 -27.89 3.16 34.85
CA ARG A 160 -27.90 2.09 35.85
C ARG A 160 -29.27 1.96 36.49
N GLU A 161 -29.88 3.08 36.89
CA GLU A 161 -31.22 3.13 37.49
C GLU A 161 -32.28 2.60 36.53
N ALA A 162 -32.33 3.09 35.29
CA ALA A 162 -33.30 2.66 34.29
C ALA A 162 -33.15 1.17 33.95
N LYS A 163 -31.90 0.69 33.81
CA LYS A 163 -31.62 -0.73 33.57
C LYS A 163 -32.05 -1.59 34.76
N THR A 164 -31.80 -1.15 35.98
CA THR A 164 -32.19 -1.86 37.21
C THR A 164 -33.70 -1.91 37.35
N ALA A 165 -34.39 -0.78 37.14
CA ALA A 165 -35.84 -0.69 37.19
C ALA A 165 -36.51 -1.62 36.17
N TYR A 166 -36.01 -1.63 34.93
CA TYR A 166 -36.54 -2.51 33.88
C TYR A 166 -36.43 -3.98 34.25
N TYR A 167 -35.23 -4.45 34.65
CA TYR A 167 -35.07 -5.85 35.00
C TYR A 167 -35.80 -6.21 36.29
N LYS A 168 -35.85 -5.31 37.28
CA LYS A 168 -36.63 -5.51 38.50
C LYS A 168 -38.12 -5.72 38.18
N ALA A 169 -38.70 -4.85 37.35
CA ALA A 169 -40.10 -4.99 36.91
C ALA A 169 -40.31 -6.29 36.11
N GLN A 170 -39.36 -6.65 35.24
CA GLN A 170 -39.42 -7.88 34.47
C GLN A 170 -39.41 -9.12 35.37
N PHE A 171 -38.56 -9.15 36.41
CA PHE A 171 -38.52 -10.27 37.36
C PHE A 171 -39.74 -10.31 38.29
N GLU A 172 -40.25 -9.16 38.74
CA GLU A 172 -41.46 -9.11 39.57
C GLU A 172 -42.66 -9.71 38.83
N SER A 173 -42.82 -9.41 37.53
CA SER A 173 -43.89 -9.99 36.69
C SER A 173 -43.82 -11.52 36.52
N VAL A 174 -42.67 -12.12 36.81
CA VAL A 174 -42.39 -13.55 36.60
C VAL A 174 -42.11 -14.29 37.92
N LYS A 175 -42.25 -13.60 39.06
CA LYS A 175 -41.88 -14.07 40.39
C LYS A 175 -42.49 -15.41 40.81
N HIS A 176 -43.69 -15.72 40.31
CA HIS A 176 -44.42 -16.95 40.65
C HIS A 176 -44.18 -18.12 39.67
N ASP A 177 -43.41 -17.93 38.60
CA ASP A 177 -43.13 -18.96 37.59
C ASP A 177 -41.61 -19.16 37.40
N PRO A 178 -41.01 -20.18 38.06
CA PRO A 178 -39.56 -20.41 38.01
C PRO A 178 -39.07 -20.78 36.60
N LYS A 179 -39.91 -21.41 35.76
CA LYS A 179 -39.54 -21.75 34.38
C LYS A 179 -39.40 -20.50 33.53
N LYS A 180 -40.33 -19.56 33.65
CA LYS A 180 -40.25 -18.26 32.96
C LYS A 180 -39.11 -17.40 33.50
N ALA A 181 -38.84 -17.42 34.81
CA ALA A 181 -37.72 -16.68 35.41
C ALA A 181 -36.38 -17.17 34.82
N TRP A 182 -36.21 -18.49 34.73
CA TRP A 182 -35.03 -19.10 34.13
C TRP A 182 -34.90 -18.81 32.63
N LYS A 183 -36.02 -18.74 31.90
CA LYS A 183 -36.04 -18.33 30.48
C LYS A 183 -35.56 -16.88 30.31
N THR A 184 -35.95 -15.97 31.19
CA THR A 184 -35.50 -14.57 31.21
C THR A 184 -34.01 -14.47 31.51
N VAL A 185 -33.50 -15.22 32.48
CA VAL A 185 -32.06 -15.27 32.80
C VAL A 185 -31.24 -15.77 31.61
N ASN A 186 -31.67 -16.84 30.95
CA ASN A 186 -30.97 -17.38 29.77
C ASN A 186 -30.95 -16.39 28.59
N LYS A 187 -31.99 -15.54 28.47
CA LYS A 187 -32.03 -14.45 27.48
C LYS A 187 -31.03 -13.33 27.81
N ILE A 188 -30.93 -12.94 29.08
CA ILE A 188 -29.99 -11.90 29.53
C ILE A 188 -28.53 -12.36 29.39
N LEU A 189 -28.26 -13.61 29.78
CA LEU A 189 -26.93 -14.22 29.67
C LEU A 189 -26.58 -14.65 28.24
N ASN A 190 -27.50 -14.51 27.29
CA ASN A 190 -27.33 -14.84 25.88
C ASN A 190 -26.78 -16.27 25.65
N ARG A 191 -27.18 -17.23 26.50
CA ARG A 191 -26.64 -18.60 26.51
C ARG A 191 -27.06 -19.48 25.32
N LYS A 192 -28.07 -19.04 24.54
CA LYS A 192 -28.63 -19.78 23.38
C LYS A 192 -28.33 -19.09 22.04
N GLN A 193 -27.20 -18.41 21.90
CA GLN A 193 -26.86 -17.80 20.62
C GLN A 193 -26.33 -18.87 19.66
N GLU A 194 -27.22 -19.49 18.89
CA GLU A 194 -26.83 -20.14 17.64
C GLU A 194 -26.08 -19.09 16.81
N CYS A 195 -24.87 -19.45 16.36
CA CYS A 195 -24.13 -18.65 15.39
C CYS A 195 -25.00 -18.54 14.14
N ARG A 196 -25.71 -17.42 14.00
CA ARG A 196 -26.33 -17.08 12.72
C ARG A 196 -25.19 -16.84 11.75
N GLU A 197 -25.15 -17.64 10.69
CA GLU A 197 -24.24 -17.45 9.57
C GLU A 197 -24.27 -15.98 9.14
N ILE A 198 -23.08 -15.40 9.05
CA ILE A 198 -22.89 -14.00 8.69
C ILE A 198 -23.06 -13.94 7.18
N TYR A 199 -24.24 -13.51 6.72
CA TYR A 199 -24.40 -13.12 5.32
C TYR A 199 -23.64 -11.81 5.11
N CYS A 200 -22.55 -11.89 4.36
CA CYS A 200 -21.74 -10.77 3.93
C CYS A 200 -22.65 -9.72 3.27
N ILE A 201 -22.54 -8.45 3.65
CA ILE A 201 -23.18 -7.37 2.90
C ILE A 201 -22.41 -7.27 1.58
N HIS A 202 -22.97 -7.81 0.51
CA HIS A 202 -22.48 -7.55 -0.83
C HIS A 202 -22.74 -6.08 -1.12
N THR A 203 -21.71 -5.24 -1.00
CA THR A 203 -21.75 -3.92 -1.64
C THR A 203 -21.63 -4.16 -3.13
N GLN A 204 -22.76 -4.08 -3.83
CA GLN A 204 -22.74 -3.93 -5.28
C GLN A 204 -22.03 -2.60 -5.57
N ASN A 205 -20.79 -2.70 -6.03
CA ASN A 205 -20.06 -1.60 -6.62
C ASN A 205 -20.88 -1.08 -7.82
N GLY A 206 -21.20 0.21 -7.79
CA GLY A 206 -21.60 1.02 -8.93
C GLY A 206 -20.66 2.20 -9.01
#